data_AF-A0A9E3PG74-F1
#
_entry.id   AF-A0A9E3PG74-F1
#
_cell.length_a   1.000
_cell.length_b   1.000
_cell.length_c   1.000
_cell.angle_alpha   90.00
_cell.angle_beta   90.00
_cell.angle_gamma   90.00
#
_symmetry.space_group_name_H-M   'P 1'
#
loop_
_entity.id
_entity.type
_entity.pdbx_description
1 polymer ?
#
loop_
_entity_poly.entity_id
_entity_poly.type
_entity_poly.pdbx_seq_one_letter_code
_entity_poly.pdbx_strand_id
1 'polypeptide(L)'
;MDDSQPHLDMIDTSEEKRAALAYLSEAFAEAQLDGLDGDCVAHAALFTAFHELVTTYGEEAVARFAENLPTRIRGGGFTSGLRH
;
A
#
# COMPACT_ATOMS: atom_id res chain seq x y z
N MET A 1 -16.95 28.62 -26.08
CA MET A 1 -16.40 27.27 -25.80
C MET A 1 -15.25 27.55 -24.87
N ASP A 2 -15.50 27.40 -23.57
CA ASP A 2 -14.59 27.78 -22.51
C ASP A 2 -13.88 26.51 -22.04
N ASP A 3 -12.56 26.49 -22.24
CA ASP A 3 -11.62 25.60 -21.61
C ASP A 3 -11.78 25.61 -20.10
N SER A 4 -11.95 24.44 -19.47
CA SER A 4 -11.37 24.07 -18.16
C SER A 4 -12.03 22.81 -17.59
N GLN A 5 -11.50 21.62 -17.90
CA GLN A 5 -11.57 20.51 -16.94
C GLN A 5 -10.33 19.61 -17.02
N PRO A 6 -9.33 19.82 -16.15
CA PRO A 6 -8.44 18.77 -15.71
C PRO A 6 -9.01 18.18 -14.41
N HIS A 7 -9.71 17.03 -14.46
CA HIS A 7 -10.22 16.39 -13.23
C HIS A 7 -10.22 14.85 -13.24
N LEU A 8 -9.79 14.18 -14.31
CA LEU A 8 -9.90 12.72 -14.40
C LEU A 8 -8.72 11.96 -13.80
N ASP A 9 -7.52 12.54 -13.75
CA ASP A 9 -6.31 11.76 -13.40
C ASP A 9 -6.14 11.51 -11.89
N MET A 10 -6.79 12.28 -11.02
CA MET A 10 -6.60 12.20 -9.56
C MET A 10 -7.64 11.31 -8.84
N ILE A 11 -8.82 11.11 -9.45
CA ILE A 11 -9.88 10.25 -8.89
C ILE A 11 -9.52 8.77 -9.11
N ASP A 12 -9.01 8.44 -10.30
CA ASP A 12 -8.73 7.07 -10.73
C ASP A 12 -7.71 6.38 -9.82
N THR A 13 -6.60 7.05 -9.49
CA THR A 13 -5.56 6.50 -8.61
C THR A 13 -6.08 6.20 -7.19
N SER A 14 -7.06 6.94 -6.70
CA SER A 14 -7.62 6.74 -5.35
C SER A 14 -8.61 5.57 -5.32
N GLU A 15 -9.45 5.43 -6.34
CA GLU A 15 -10.39 4.31 -6.48
C GLU A 15 -9.65 3.00 -6.79
N GLU A 16 -8.69 3.02 -7.72
CA GLU A 16 -7.82 1.87 -8.02
C GLU A 16 -7.07 1.40 -6.77
N LYS A 17 -6.45 2.34 -6.04
CA LYS A 17 -5.75 2.02 -4.79
C LYS A 17 -6.69 1.44 -3.75
N ARG A 18 -7.92 1.93 -3.64
CA ARG A 18 -8.92 1.40 -2.71
C ARG A 18 -9.36 -0.01 -3.11
N ALA A 19 -9.55 -0.27 -4.40
CA ALA A 19 -9.88 -1.59 -4.92
C ALA A 19 -8.74 -2.58 -4.65
N ALA A 20 -7.49 -2.20 -4.94
CA ALA A 20 -6.31 -3.03 -4.65
C ALA A 20 -6.19 -3.38 -3.16
N LEU A 21 -6.46 -2.41 -2.28
CA LEU A 21 -6.48 -2.65 -0.83
C LEU A 21 -7.60 -3.61 -0.41
N ALA A 22 -8.77 -3.56 -1.06
CA ALA A 22 -9.86 -4.49 -0.79
C ALA A 22 -9.47 -5.92 -1.19
N TYR A 23 -8.90 -6.11 -2.38
CA TYR A 23 -8.38 -7.42 -2.84
C TYR A 23 -7.32 -7.97 -1.89
N LEU A 24 -6.37 -7.14 -1.46
CA LEU A 24 -5.35 -7.58 -0.49
C LEU A 24 -5.96 -7.93 0.87
N SER A 25 -6.96 -7.19 1.33
CA SER A 25 -7.65 -7.47 2.60
C SER A 25 -8.38 -8.80 2.56
N GLU A 26 -9.04 -9.12 1.44
CA GLU A 26 -9.70 -10.41 1.22
C GLU A 26 -8.67 -11.54 1.18
N ALA A 27 -7.57 -11.39 0.45
CA ALA A 27 -6.49 -12.39 0.41
C ALA A 27 -5.87 -12.65 1.79
N PHE A 28 -5.74 -11.62 2.64
CA PHE A 28 -5.29 -11.79 4.02
C PHE A 28 -6.31 -12.54 4.88
N ALA A 29 -7.60 -12.26 4.71
CA ALA A 29 -8.65 -12.97 5.42
C ALA A 29 -8.68 -14.46 5.03
N GLU A 30 -8.55 -14.77 3.73
CA GLU A 30 -8.46 -16.15 3.24
C GLU A 30 -7.23 -16.87 3.78
N ALA A 31 -6.05 -16.24 3.71
CA ALA A 31 -4.82 -16.80 4.26
C ALA A 31 -4.96 -17.17 5.75
N GLN A 32 -5.66 -16.34 6.53
CA GLN A 32 -5.93 -16.60 7.94
C GLN A 32 -6.90 -17.78 8.15
N LEU A 33 -7.90 -17.93 7.27
CA LEU A 33 -8.83 -19.08 7.27
C LEU A 33 -8.11 -20.38 6.93
N ASP A 34 -7.11 -20.33 6.06
CA ASP A 34 -6.24 -21.46 5.72
C ASP A 34 -5.22 -21.81 6.84
N GLY A 35 -5.22 -21.03 7.92
CA GLY A 35 -4.37 -21.28 9.10
C GLY A 35 -2.98 -20.67 9.01
N LEU A 36 -2.72 -19.78 8.05
CA LEU A 36 -1.47 -19.02 8.00
C LEU A 36 -1.43 -17.98 9.13
N ASP A 37 -0.23 -17.74 9.64
CA ASP A 37 0.00 -16.69 10.62
C ASP A 37 -0.06 -15.31 9.94
N GLY A 38 -0.88 -14.41 10.48
CA GLY A 38 -1.09 -13.07 9.93
C GLY A 38 0.20 -12.26 9.82
N ASP A 39 1.13 -12.43 10.76
CA ASP A 39 2.43 -11.76 10.73
C ASP A 39 3.28 -12.27 9.55
N CYS A 40 3.28 -13.59 9.29
CA CYS A 40 3.93 -14.17 8.12
C CYS A 40 3.36 -13.62 6.81
N VAL A 41 2.03 -13.52 6.70
CA VAL A 41 1.35 -12.98 5.51
C VAL A 41 1.69 -11.50 5.32
N ALA A 42 1.73 -10.72 6.39
CA ALA A 42 2.13 -9.31 6.34
C ALA A 42 3.58 -9.14 5.85
N HIS A 43 4.51 -9.95 6.37
CA HIS A 43 5.89 -9.93 5.92
C HIS A 43 6.04 -10.32 4.45
N ALA A 44 5.33 -11.35 4.00
CA ALA A 44 5.32 -11.76 2.60
C ALA A 44 4.78 -10.65 1.70
N ALA A 45 3.67 -10.01 2.08
CA ALA A 45 3.10 -8.90 1.31
C ALA A 45 4.05 -7.70 1.22
N LEU A 46 4.75 -7.36 2.32
CA LEU A 46 5.76 -6.30 2.30
C LEU A 46 6.92 -6.64 1.36
N PHE A 47 7.41 -7.88 1.38
CA PHE A 47 8.45 -8.32 0.47
C PHE A 47 8.00 -8.20 -0.99
N THR A 48 6.82 -8.72 -1.32
CA THR A 48 6.26 -8.64 -2.68
C THR A 48 6.07 -7.19 -3.12
N ALA A 49 5.56 -6.33 -2.25
CA ALA A 49 5.40 -4.90 -2.54
C ALA A 49 6.75 -4.23 -2.84
N PHE A 50 7.79 -4.47 -2.02
CA PHE A 50 9.12 -3.91 -2.29
C PHE A 50 9.75 -4.49 -3.56
N HIS A 51 9.57 -5.79 -3.82
CA HIS A 51 10.07 -6.44 -5.03
C HIS A 51 9.47 -5.80 -6.30
N GLU A 52 8.16 -5.57 -6.35
CA GLU A 52 7.48 -4.89 -7.47
C GLU A 52 7.97 -3.45 -7.65
N LEU A 53 8.12 -2.71 -6.54
CA LEU A 53 8.64 -1.35 -6.58
C LEU A 53 10.08 -1.31 -7.11
N VAL A 54 10.94 -2.24 -6.67
CA VAL A 54 12.33 -2.31 -7.13
C VAL A 54 12.40 -2.72 -8.60
N THR A 55 11.55 -3.65 -9.02
CA THR A 55 11.46 -4.08 -10.42
C THR A 55 11.04 -2.94 -11.34
N THR A 56 10.12 -2.09 -10.87
CA THR A 56 9.57 -0.97 -11.66
C THR A 56 10.45 0.27 -11.65
N TYR A 57 11.04 0.62 -10.50
CA TYR A 57 11.70 1.92 -10.27
C TYR A 57 13.19 1.82 -9.95
N GLY A 58 13.71 0.63 -9.65
CA GLY A 58 15.10 0.39 -9.26
C GLY A 58 15.36 0.53 -7.75
N GLU A 59 16.43 -0.11 -7.28
CA GLU A 59 16.77 -0.23 -5.85
C GLU A 59 16.94 1.12 -5.16
N GLU A 60 17.68 2.05 -5.77
CA GLU A 60 17.98 3.36 -5.18
C GLU A 60 16.72 4.23 -4.99
N ALA A 61 15.80 4.19 -5.96
CA ALA A 61 14.55 4.93 -5.88
C ALA A 61 13.67 4.41 -4.73
N VAL A 62 13.64 3.10 -4.54
CA VAL A 62 12.88 2.45 -3.46
C VAL A 62 13.54 2.65 -2.10
N ALA A 63 14.88 2.64 -2.03
CA ALA A 63 15.61 2.95 -0.81
C ALA A 63 15.26 4.36 -0.30
N ARG A 64 15.31 5.36 -1.18
CA ARG A 64 14.89 6.74 -0.86
C ARG A 64 13.43 6.85 -0.46
N PHE A 65 12.54 6.08 -1.08
CA PHE A 65 11.15 6.00 -0.65
C PHE A 65 11.03 5.44 0.77
N ALA A 66 11.78 4.38 1.08
CA ALA A 66 11.76 3.69 2.37
C ALA A 66 12.33 4.53 3.53
N GLU A 67 13.24 5.47 3.28
CA GLU A 67 13.77 6.40 4.29
C GLU A 67 12.66 7.16 5.04
N ASN A 68 11.53 7.42 4.39
CA ASN A 68 10.39 8.13 4.98
C ASN A 68 9.46 7.22 5.80
N LEU A 69 9.56 5.89 5.67
CA LEU A 69 8.68 4.95 6.36
C LEU A 69 8.74 5.04 7.88
N PRO A 70 9.93 5.10 8.53
CA PRO A 70 10.00 5.21 9.99
C PRO A 70 9.25 6.43 10.53
N THR A 71 9.35 7.56 9.82
CA THR A 71 8.64 8.79 10.18
C THR A 71 7.13 8.62 10.03
N ARG A 72 6.66 8.02 8.94
CA ARG A 72 5.23 7.76 8.71
C ARG A 72 4.64 6.78 9.72
N ILE A 73 5.38 5.72 10.08
CA ILE A 73 4.96 4.74 11.09
C ILE A 73 4.80 5.41 12.46
N ARG A 74 5.82 6.15 12.91
CA ARG A 74 5.76 6.87 14.20
C ARG A 74 4.65 7.93 14.23
N GLY A 75 4.41 8.59 13.09
CA GLY A 75 3.34 9.56 12.89
C GLY A 75 1.93 8.96 12.84
N GLY A 76 1.78 7.63 12.91
CA GLY A 76 0.47 6.96 12.87
C GLY A 76 -0.13 6.85 11.47
N GLY A 77 0.66 7.04 10.41
CA GLY A 77 0.19 6.97 9.02
C GLY A 77 -0.30 5.60 8.54
N PHE A 78 -0.20 4.58 9.40
CA PHE A 78 -0.68 3.21 9.17
C PHE A 78 -1.59 2.71 10.30
N THR A 79 -1.97 3.57 11.25
CA THR A 79 -2.85 3.21 12.37
C THR A 79 -4.28 3.61 12.02
N SER A 80 -5.20 2.65 11.94
CA SER A 80 -6.62 2.87 11.59
C SER A 80 -7.58 2.94 12.81
N GLY A 81 -7.05 3.00 14.04
CA GLY A 81 -7.85 3.12 15.26
C GLY A 81 -7.27 4.15 16.22
N LEU A 82 -8.14 4.86 16.95
CA LEU A 82 -7.77 5.81 18.01
C LEU A 82 -6.71 5.16 18.90
N ARG A 83 -5.52 5.78 18.99
CA ARG A 83 -4.44 5.34 19.89
C ARG A 83 -5.03 5.12 21.28
N HIS A 84 -5.00 3.89 21.78
CA HIS A 84 -5.34 3.57 23.16
C HIS A 84 -4.08 3.59 24.03
#